data_AF-A0A1W5DE31-F1
#
_entry.id   AF-A0A1W5DE31-F1
#
_cell.length_a   1.000
_cell.length_b   1.000
_cell.length_c   1.000
_cell.angle_alpha   90.00
_cell.angle_beta   90.00
_cell.angle_gamma   90.00
#
_symmetry.space_group_name_H-M   'P 1'
#
loop_
_entity.id
_entity.type
_entity.pdbx_description
1 polymer ?
#
loop_
_entity_poly.entity_id
_entity_poly.type
_entity_poly.pdbx_seq_one_letter_code
_entity_poly.pdbx_strand_id
1 'polypeptide(L)'
;MGGKAFTHLKPPLWTPRLSPTLYHSLRTKYLALLSTFYNQVATPLEAPEKPSYGDIDILVASPLSANPPTPLGTALAARTSLTHPSSPIASYALPHPLLAHAYVQLDIHVCSAATFAFEVFRQSHGDLWSILGSSMRMVGLTATNSGLHLRIPEIDAFDRKQSLLHLTSDPDAVLDFLGLDRCSRWRVFNSVDEMFLYAASAPFFRREAYVRERMRAKDRKRVAQRELYRRFVEEWVPRMTGGGEETVEAEGWKREGVLGRALDVFGKRGEYEKRLGEWRAERRELGVKRHRNEARRANAVAEVEYADAWIRQLRREKS
;
A
#
# COMPACT_ATOMS: atom_id res chain seq x y z
N MET A 1 -9.83 -9.94 7.99
CA MET A 1 -9.91 -11.37 8.40
C MET A 1 -8.76 -12.13 7.76
N GLY A 2 -7.66 -12.30 8.49
CA GLY A 2 -6.52 -13.17 8.13
C GLY A 2 -6.77 -14.64 8.47
N GLY A 3 -5.80 -15.52 8.20
CA GLY A 3 -5.88 -16.96 8.52
C GLY A 3 -6.62 -17.82 7.49
N LYS A 4 -6.50 -17.51 6.19
CA LYS A 4 -7.20 -18.25 5.12
C LYS A 4 -6.27 -18.81 4.04
N ALA A 5 -4.95 -18.79 4.25
CA ALA A 5 -3.99 -19.17 3.20
C ALA A 5 -4.20 -20.62 2.72
N PHE A 6 -4.61 -21.51 3.63
CA PHE A 6 -4.69 -22.95 3.35
C PHE A 6 -6.10 -23.48 3.05
N THR A 7 -7.12 -22.61 2.98
CA THR A 7 -8.51 -23.04 2.75
C THR A 7 -8.76 -23.59 1.34
N HIS A 8 -7.87 -23.27 0.40
CA HIS A 8 -7.99 -23.69 -1.01
C HIS A 8 -7.20 -24.96 -1.34
N LEU A 9 -6.46 -25.53 -0.38
CA LEU A 9 -5.76 -26.80 -0.58
C LEU A 9 -6.73 -27.97 -0.71
N LYS A 10 -6.25 -29.07 -1.29
CA LYS A 10 -7.00 -30.32 -1.45
C LYS A 10 -6.21 -31.48 -0.83
N PRO A 11 -6.56 -31.96 0.37
CA PRO A 11 -7.62 -31.46 1.26
C PRO A 11 -7.26 -30.09 1.90
N PRO A 12 -8.26 -29.28 2.31
CA PRO A 12 -8.01 -28.01 2.98
C PRO A 12 -7.41 -28.26 4.37
N LEU A 13 -6.50 -27.37 4.80
CA LEU A 13 -5.99 -27.42 6.18
C LEU A 13 -6.80 -26.48 7.06
N TRP A 14 -7.33 -27.03 8.15
CA TRP A 14 -8.12 -26.27 9.11
C TRP A 14 -7.20 -25.41 10.01
N THR A 15 -7.39 -24.10 9.94
CA THR A 15 -6.64 -23.08 10.71
C THR A 15 -7.60 -22.30 11.60
N PRO A 16 -7.95 -22.82 12.79
CA PRO A 16 -8.90 -22.16 13.70
C PRO A 16 -8.34 -20.83 14.24
N ARG A 17 -9.24 -19.95 14.69
CA ARG A 17 -8.87 -18.71 15.37
C ARG A 17 -8.17 -19.01 16.70
N LEU A 18 -7.11 -18.28 16.99
CA LEU A 18 -6.34 -18.36 18.23
C LEU A 18 -6.90 -17.40 19.28
N SER A 19 -6.94 -17.85 20.54
CA SER A 19 -7.16 -16.96 21.68
C SER A 19 -5.96 -16.02 21.88
N PRO A 20 -6.13 -14.85 22.52
CA PRO A 20 -5.02 -13.93 22.78
C PRO A 20 -3.84 -14.57 23.53
N THR A 21 -4.12 -15.40 24.54
CA THR A 21 -3.09 -16.11 25.30
C THR A 21 -2.27 -17.06 24.42
N LEU A 22 -2.96 -17.88 23.62
CA LEU A 22 -2.29 -18.83 22.73
C LEU A 22 -1.50 -18.10 21.63
N TYR A 23 -2.10 -17.05 21.05
CA TYR A 23 -1.46 -16.20 20.05
C TYR A 23 -0.15 -15.61 20.58
N HIS A 24 -0.16 -14.97 21.75
CA HIS A 24 1.05 -14.35 22.32
C HIS A 24 2.13 -15.37 22.67
N SER A 25 1.74 -16.55 23.19
CA SER A 25 2.69 -17.64 23.46
C SER A 25 3.38 -18.13 22.19
N LEU A 26 2.61 -18.37 21.12
CA LEU A 26 3.14 -18.86 19.85
C LEU A 26 3.97 -17.79 19.14
N ARG A 27 3.51 -16.54 19.13
CA ARG A 27 4.26 -15.39 18.60
C ARG A 27 5.64 -15.28 19.24
N THR A 28 5.72 -15.36 20.57
CA THR A 28 7.00 -15.32 21.30
C THR A 28 7.91 -16.47 20.90
N LYS A 29 7.37 -17.69 20.82
CA LYS A 29 8.10 -18.87 20.35
C LYS A 29 8.67 -18.70 18.94
N TYR A 30 7.85 -18.22 18.00
CA TYR A 30 8.27 -18.10 16.60
C TYR A 30 9.20 -16.91 16.37
N LEU A 31 9.07 -15.81 17.12
CA LEU A 31 10.06 -14.73 17.11
C LEU A 31 11.43 -15.26 17.52
N ALA A 32 11.51 -15.98 18.64
CA ALA A 32 12.78 -16.54 19.13
C ALA A 32 13.42 -17.52 18.13
N LEU A 33 12.61 -18.39 17.50
CA LEU A 33 13.09 -19.31 16.47
C LEU A 33 13.59 -18.54 15.24
N LEU A 34 12.83 -17.58 14.74
CA LEU A 34 13.21 -16.83 13.55
C LEU A 34 14.44 -15.96 13.78
N SER A 35 14.71 -15.51 15.01
CA SER A 35 15.95 -14.81 15.37
C SER A 35 17.20 -15.67 15.21
N THR A 36 17.09 -17.00 15.13
CA THR A 36 18.22 -17.87 14.79
C THR A 36 18.46 -17.97 13.27
N PHE A 37 17.58 -17.40 12.45
CA PHE A 37 17.66 -17.41 10.98
C PHE A 37 17.90 -16.02 10.40
N TYR A 38 17.52 -14.95 11.11
CA TYR A 38 17.52 -13.57 10.61
C TYR A 38 18.04 -12.60 11.67
N ASN A 39 18.78 -11.58 11.24
CA ASN A 39 19.27 -10.53 12.13
C ASN A 39 18.16 -9.56 12.55
N GLN A 40 17.12 -9.39 11.72
CA GLN A 40 15.98 -8.52 12.01
C GLN A 40 14.71 -9.37 12.01
N VAL A 41 14.01 -9.40 13.14
CA VAL A 41 12.77 -10.16 13.33
C VAL A 41 11.83 -9.32 14.19
N ALA A 42 10.62 -9.09 13.70
CA ALA A 42 9.64 -8.29 14.41
C ALA A 42 8.22 -8.69 14.02
N THR A 43 7.28 -8.41 14.90
CA THR A 43 5.85 -8.54 14.64
C THR A 43 5.24 -7.14 14.63
N PRO A 44 4.33 -6.82 13.69
CA PRO A 44 3.62 -5.55 13.73
C PRO A 44 2.80 -5.43 15.03
N LEU A 45 2.60 -4.20 15.51
CA LEU A 45 1.70 -3.99 16.64
C LEU A 45 0.28 -4.34 16.23
N GLU A 46 -0.45 -5.00 17.12
CA GLU A 46 -1.81 -5.43 16.85
C GLU A 46 -2.79 -4.26 16.79
N ALA A 47 -3.91 -4.47 16.12
CA ALA A 47 -5.07 -3.62 16.31
C ALA A 47 -5.64 -3.78 17.74
N PRO A 48 -6.15 -2.71 18.35
CA PRO A 48 -6.77 -2.75 19.67
C PRO A 48 -8.01 -3.68 19.70
N GLU A 49 -8.35 -4.17 20.89
CA GLU A 49 -9.59 -4.92 21.19
C GLU A 49 -9.81 -6.22 20.39
N LYS A 50 -8.78 -6.77 19.76
CA LYS A 50 -8.91 -7.97 18.92
C LYS A 50 -9.22 -9.20 19.78
N PRO A 51 -10.42 -9.82 19.65
CA PRO A 51 -10.83 -10.94 20.52
C PRO A 51 -10.20 -12.28 20.13
N SER A 52 -9.71 -12.40 18.89
CA SER A 52 -9.04 -13.59 18.38
C SER A 52 -8.14 -13.29 17.18
N TYR A 53 -7.24 -14.20 16.84
CA TYR A 53 -6.25 -14.05 15.76
C TYR A 53 -6.38 -15.20 14.75
N GLY A 54 -6.17 -14.94 13.45
CA GLY A 54 -6.30 -15.98 12.41
C GLY A 54 -4.96 -16.56 11.98
N ASP A 55 -3.94 -15.74 12.13
CA ASP A 55 -2.59 -15.89 11.65
C ASP A 55 -1.66 -15.17 12.63
N ILE A 56 -0.38 -15.53 12.56
CA ILE A 56 0.72 -14.83 13.21
C ILE A 56 1.55 -14.19 12.10
N ASP A 57 1.62 -12.87 12.07
CA ASP A 57 2.43 -12.12 11.11
C ASP A 57 3.79 -11.77 11.71
N ILE A 58 4.87 -12.23 11.06
CA ILE A 58 6.25 -11.89 11.43
C ILE A 58 6.99 -11.37 10.20
N LEU A 59 7.63 -10.22 10.35
CA LEU A 59 8.54 -9.67 9.36
C LEU A 59 9.95 -10.09 9.70
N VAL A 60 10.71 -10.44 8.67
CA VAL A 60 12.12 -10.81 8.79
C VAL A 60 12.97 -10.10 7.73
N ALA A 61 14.22 -9.78 8.06
CA ALA A 61 15.21 -9.29 7.10
C ALA A 61 16.62 -9.72 7.51
N SER A 62 17.55 -9.64 6.55
CA SER A 62 18.97 -9.94 6.75
C SER A 62 19.19 -11.39 7.24
N PRO A 63 19.02 -12.41 6.36
CA PRO A 63 19.30 -13.80 6.71
C PRO A 63 20.72 -13.98 7.26
N LEU A 64 20.87 -14.76 8.34
CA LEU A 64 22.18 -15.03 8.96
C LEU A 64 23.05 -15.96 8.11
N SER A 65 22.42 -16.83 7.31
CA SER A 65 23.10 -17.71 6.35
C SER A 65 22.23 -17.84 5.10
N ALA A 66 22.88 -17.82 3.93
CA ALA A 66 22.21 -18.14 2.67
C ALA A 66 21.73 -19.61 2.63
N ASN A 67 22.45 -20.49 3.33
CA ASN A 67 22.18 -21.93 3.40
C ASN A 67 22.17 -22.36 4.88
N PRO A 68 21.06 -22.17 5.60
CA PRO A 68 20.98 -22.63 6.99
C PRO A 68 21.09 -24.15 7.05
N PRO A 69 21.79 -24.73 8.05
CA PRO A 69 21.97 -26.19 8.16
C PRO A 69 20.65 -26.97 8.20
N THR A 70 19.60 -26.36 8.75
CA THR A 70 18.24 -26.90 8.75
C THR A 70 17.33 -25.96 7.97
N PRO A 71 16.61 -26.44 6.94
CA PRO A 71 15.62 -25.63 6.24
C PRO A 71 14.55 -25.07 7.19
N LEU A 72 14.14 -23.81 6.98
CA LEU A 72 13.22 -23.12 7.88
C LEU A 72 11.90 -23.87 8.09
N GLY A 73 11.32 -24.46 7.03
CA GLY A 73 10.09 -25.25 7.14
C GLY A 73 10.25 -26.46 8.08
N THR A 74 11.41 -27.12 8.05
CA THR A 74 11.74 -28.22 8.95
C THR A 74 11.92 -27.73 10.38
N ALA A 75 12.65 -26.63 10.59
CA ALA A 75 12.85 -26.04 11.92
C ALA A 75 11.53 -25.61 12.57
N LEU A 76 10.57 -25.12 11.78
CA LEU A 76 9.22 -24.77 12.22
C LEU A 76 8.30 -25.97 12.45
N ALA A 77 8.73 -27.19 12.09
CA ALA A 77 7.88 -28.38 12.00
C ALA A 77 6.62 -28.14 11.13
N ALA A 78 6.78 -27.37 10.05
CA ALA A 78 5.67 -27.02 9.17
C ALA A 78 5.18 -28.26 8.40
N ARG A 79 3.85 -28.46 8.38
CA ARG A 79 3.23 -29.49 7.56
C ARG A 79 3.37 -29.20 6.08
N THR A 80 3.20 -27.92 5.72
CA THR A 80 3.37 -27.40 4.37
C THR A 80 3.58 -25.89 4.43
N SER A 81 4.04 -25.32 3.32
CA SER A 81 4.21 -23.89 3.14
C SER A 81 3.71 -23.45 1.77
N LEU A 82 3.16 -22.24 1.70
CA LEU A 82 2.73 -21.60 0.45
C LEU A 82 3.58 -20.36 0.21
N THR A 83 4.21 -20.33 -0.96
CA THR A 83 4.97 -19.18 -1.47
C THR A 83 4.40 -18.78 -2.81
N HIS A 84 4.30 -17.48 -3.07
CA HIS A 84 3.89 -16.97 -4.38
C HIS A 84 5.06 -16.18 -4.99
N PRO A 85 5.45 -16.39 -6.26
CA PRO A 85 6.62 -15.73 -6.85
C PRO A 85 6.59 -14.20 -6.81
N SER A 86 5.39 -13.61 -6.78
CA SER A 86 5.19 -12.15 -6.70
C SER A 86 4.87 -11.63 -5.29
N SER A 87 4.93 -12.49 -4.27
CA SER A 87 4.65 -12.12 -2.88
C SER A 87 5.92 -12.25 -2.04
N PRO A 88 6.27 -11.22 -1.23
CA PRO A 88 7.33 -11.35 -0.25
C PRO A 88 6.90 -12.16 0.98
N ILE A 89 5.66 -12.66 1.00
CA ILE A 89 5.07 -13.41 2.12
C ILE A 89 5.05 -14.89 1.80
N ALA A 90 5.58 -15.69 2.72
CA ALA A 90 5.47 -17.13 2.78
C ALA A 90 4.58 -17.55 3.96
N SER A 91 3.53 -18.31 3.69
CA SER A 91 2.62 -18.82 4.72
C SER A 91 2.99 -20.24 5.10
N TYR A 92 3.07 -20.55 6.40
CA TYR A 92 3.39 -21.87 6.93
C TYR A 92 2.22 -22.43 7.76
N ALA A 93 1.87 -23.70 7.54
CA ALA A 93 0.88 -24.42 8.34
C ALA A 93 1.60 -25.26 9.40
N LEU A 94 1.54 -24.80 10.65
CA LEU A 94 2.23 -25.43 11.78
C LEU A 94 1.23 -26.24 12.61
N PRO A 95 1.57 -27.40 13.19
CA PRO A 95 0.65 -28.16 14.03
C PRO A 95 0.05 -27.30 15.17
N HIS A 96 -1.26 -27.35 15.34
CA HIS A 96 -1.92 -26.65 16.45
C HIS A 96 -1.61 -27.35 17.78
N PRO A 97 -1.15 -26.64 18.81
CA PRO A 97 -0.63 -27.27 20.03
C PRO A 97 -1.72 -27.92 20.89
N LEU A 98 -2.98 -27.50 20.74
CA LEU A 98 -4.11 -27.95 21.57
C LEU A 98 -5.16 -28.77 20.82
N LEU A 99 -5.12 -28.81 19.49
CA LEU A 99 -6.21 -29.36 18.68
C LEU A 99 -5.62 -30.35 17.68
N ALA A 100 -6.06 -31.60 17.76
CA ALA A 100 -5.68 -32.62 16.80
C ALA A 100 -6.18 -32.24 15.39
N HIS A 101 -5.36 -32.52 14.37
CA HIS A 101 -5.65 -32.25 12.97
C HIS A 101 -5.96 -30.78 12.62
N ALA A 102 -5.56 -29.84 13.48
CA ALA A 102 -5.64 -28.41 13.23
C ALA A 102 -4.24 -27.81 13.06
N TYR A 103 -4.19 -26.62 12.47
CA TYR A 103 -2.95 -25.91 12.19
C TYR A 103 -3.01 -24.44 12.63
N VAL A 104 -1.85 -23.87 12.87
CA VAL A 104 -1.61 -22.43 13.04
C VAL A 104 -1.04 -21.90 11.74
N GLN A 105 -1.62 -20.82 11.21
CA GLN A 105 -1.03 -20.10 10.08
C GLN A 105 0.03 -19.12 10.61
N LEU A 106 1.28 -19.30 10.19
CA LEU A 106 2.38 -18.34 10.40
C LEU A 106 2.74 -17.71 9.06
N ASP A 107 2.52 -16.41 8.94
CA ASP A 107 2.87 -15.63 7.75
C ASP A 107 4.20 -14.92 7.99
N ILE A 108 5.21 -15.28 7.19
CA ILE A 108 6.54 -14.71 7.24
C ILE A 108 6.71 -13.77 6.05
N HIS A 109 6.85 -12.48 6.34
CA HIS A 109 7.11 -11.44 5.36
C HIS A 109 8.60 -11.13 5.29
N VAL A 110 9.25 -11.47 4.19
CA VAL A 110 10.66 -11.15 3.94
C VAL A 110 10.78 -9.72 3.41
N CYS A 111 11.37 -8.85 4.20
CA CYS A 111 11.57 -7.44 3.88
C CYS A 111 13.02 -7.16 3.46
N SER A 112 13.24 -6.01 2.81
CA SER A 112 14.60 -5.48 2.67
C SER A 112 15.09 -4.94 4.00
N ALA A 113 16.38 -5.08 4.31
CA ALA A 113 16.97 -4.56 5.54
C ALA A 113 16.76 -3.03 5.69
N ALA A 114 16.84 -2.30 4.58
CA ALA A 114 16.67 -0.86 4.52
C ALA A 114 15.23 -0.39 4.82
N THR A 115 14.22 -1.22 4.52
CA THR A 115 12.80 -0.87 4.68
C THR A 115 12.15 -1.57 5.87
N PHE A 116 12.85 -2.48 6.54
CA PHE A 116 12.30 -3.34 7.60
C PHE A 116 11.52 -2.55 8.66
N ALA A 117 12.13 -1.52 9.26
CA ALA A 117 11.49 -0.72 10.30
C ALA A 117 10.22 0.00 9.80
N PHE A 118 10.25 0.49 8.55
CA PHE A 118 9.09 1.10 7.91
C PHE A 118 7.97 0.10 7.65
N GLU A 119 8.31 -1.12 7.22
CA GLU A 119 7.32 -2.13 6.90
C GLU A 119 6.63 -2.67 8.16
N VAL A 120 7.36 -2.83 9.27
CA VAL A 120 6.80 -3.13 10.60
C VAL A 120 5.83 -2.04 11.01
N PHE A 121 6.27 -0.78 10.93
CA PHE A 121 5.44 0.38 11.26
C PHE A 121 4.18 0.47 10.40
N ARG A 122 4.29 0.26 9.08
CA ARG A 122 3.18 0.36 8.14
C ARG A 122 2.15 -0.76 8.31
N GLN A 123 2.59 -1.92 8.79
CA GLN A 123 1.71 -3.08 9.05
C GLN A 123 1.11 -3.06 10.46
N SER A 124 1.58 -2.17 11.33
CA SER A 124 1.09 -2.04 12.70
C SER A 124 -0.31 -1.42 12.76
N HIS A 125 -1.05 -1.75 13.83
CA HIS A 125 -2.40 -1.28 14.15
C HIS A 125 -3.47 -1.64 13.11
N GLY A 126 -3.25 -2.74 12.37
CA GLY A 126 -4.23 -3.29 11.44
C GLY A 126 -4.59 -2.34 10.29
N ASP A 127 -5.76 -1.70 10.37
CA ASP A 127 -6.28 -0.84 9.30
C ASP A 127 -5.91 0.64 9.41
N LEU A 128 -5.13 1.06 10.43
CA LEU A 128 -4.71 2.45 10.60
C LEU A 128 -4.13 3.07 9.31
N TRP A 129 -3.18 2.39 8.67
CA TRP A 129 -2.59 2.84 7.41
C TRP A 129 -3.54 2.82 6.22
N SER A 130 -4.58 1.97 6.27
CA SER A 130 -5.64 1.99 5.26
C SER A 130 -6.55 3.20 5.43
N ILE A 131 -6.84 3.58 6.68
CA ILE A 131 -7.57 4.80 7.04
C ILE A 131 -6.76 6.02 6.59
N LEU A 132 -5.56 6.22 7.15
CA LEU A 132 -4.66 7.34 6.78
C LEU A 132 -4.47 7.44 5.26
N GLY A 133 -4.28 6.31 4.57
CA GLY A 133 -4.07 6.25 3.13
C GLY A 133 -5.22 6.77 2.27
N SER A 134 -6.46 6.79 2.78
CA SER A 134 -7.60 7.41 2.09
C SER A 134 -7.50 8.93 2.12
N SER A 135 -7.15 9.53 3.27
CA SER A 135 -6.97 10.98 3.39
C SER A 135 -5.65 11.47 2.75
N MET A 136 -4.53 10.78 2.97
CA MET A 136 -3.23 11.10 2.37
C MET A 136 -3.28 11.26 0.84
N ARG A 137 -4.13 10.46 0.19
CA ARG A 137 -4.27 10.45 -1.27
C ARG A 137 -4.77 11.78 -1.83
N MET A 138 -5.66 12.47 -1.10
CA MET A 138 -6.20 13.76 -1.55
C MET A 138 -5.12 14.83 -1.61
N VAL A 139 -4.16 14.76 -0.69
CA VAL A 139 -3.02 15.69 -0.62
C VAL A 139 -1.79 15.20 -1.39
N GLY A 140 -1.91 14.11 -2.16
CA GLY A 140 -0.84 13.63 -3.03
C GLY A 140 0.20 12.74 -2.37
N LEU A 141 -0.05 12.23 -1.16
CA LEU A 141 0.82 11.31 -0.47
C LEU A 141 0.39 9.85 -0.64
N THR A 142 1.34 8.93 -0.56
CA THR A 142 1.08 7.49 -0.56
C THR A 142 2.19 6.75 0.17
N ALA A 143 1.86 5.73 0.95
CA ALA A 143 2.82 4.79 1.52
C ALA A 143 2.86 3.50 0.69
N THR A 144 4.06 2.96 0.45
CA THR A 144 4.29 1.66 -0.20
C THR A 144 5.06 0.74 0.75
N ASN A 145 5.65 -0.35 0.30
CA ASN A 145 6.62 -1.11 1.09
C ASN A 145 7.99 -0.40 1.20
N SER A 146 8.30 0.54 0.30
CA SER A 146 9.60 1.23 0.26
C SER A 146 9.66 2.55 1.03
N GLY A 147 8.53 3.09 1.49
CA GLY A 147 8.50 4.37 2.20
C GLY A 147 7.23 5.19 1.97
N LEU A 148 7.26 6.41 2.49
CA LEU A 148 6.35 7.48 2.14
C LEU A 148 6.80 8.12 0.82
N HIS A 149 5.84 8.38 -0.06
CA HIS A 149 6.06 8.96 -1.38
C HIS A 149 5.11 10.12 -1.63
N LEU A 150 5.60 11.08 -2.40
CA LEU A 150 4.83 12.14 -3.02
C LEU A 150 4.47 11.74 -4.45
N ARG A 151 3.23 11.98 -4.86
CA ARG A 151 2.74 11.74 -6.22
C ARG A 151 2.82 13.02 -7.04
N ILE A 152 3.70 13.03 -8.04
CA ILE A 152 3.82 14.14 -8.99
C ILE A 152 2.53 14.23 -9.82
N PRO A 153 1.70 15.29 -9.67
CA PRO A 153 0.36 15.34 -10.26
C PRO A 153 0.35 15.15 -11.79
N GLU A 154 1.28 15.82 -12.49
CA GLU A 154 1.40 15.78 -13.95
C GLU A 154 1.77 14.40 -14.50
N ILE A 155 2.45 13.58 -13.69
CA ILE A 155 2.85 12.21 -14.07
C ILE A 155 1.78 11.21 -13.61
N ASP A 156 1.19 11.39 -12.42
CA ASP A 156 0.25 10.44 -11.80
C ASP A 156 -1.02 10.18 -12.63
N ALA A 157 -1.41 11.16 -13.45
CA ALA A 157 -2.52 11.03 -14.40
C ALA A 157 -2.28 9.98 -15.49
N PHE A 158 -1.01 9.65 -15.76
CA PHE A 158 -0.62 8.78 -16.86
C PHE A 158 0.19 7.56 -16.41
N ASP A 159 1.17 7.76 -15.51
CA ASP A 159 2.00 6.71 -14.95
C ASP A 159 2.12 6.86 -13.43
N ARG A 160 1.34 6.06 -12.72
CA ARG A 160 1.31 6.05 -11.24
C ARG A 160 2.59 5.55 -10.60
N LYS A 161 3.43 4.81 -11.31
CA LYS A 161 4.69 4.27 -10.77
C LYS A 161 5.78 5.31 -10.90
N GLN A 162 5.89 5.94 -12.08
CA GLN A 162 6.86 7.01 -12.31
C GLN A 162 6.55 8.28 -11.50
N SER A 163 5.28 8.50 -11.17
CA SER A 163 4.85 9.65 -10.34
C SER A 163 5.36 9.60 -8.90
N LEU A 164 5.86 8.46 -8.42
CA LEU A 164 6.28 8.28 -7.03
C LEU A 164 7.68 8.84 -6.78
N LEU A 165 7.74 10.00 -6.13
CA LEU A 165 8.95 10.57 -5.56
C LEU A 165 9.08 10.07 -4.12
N HIS A 166 10.09 9.24 -3.84
CA HIS A 166 10.35 8.74 -2.48
C HIS A 166 10.77 9.89 -1.58
N LEU A 167 10.15 9.99 -0.40
CA LEU A 167 10.45 11.01 0.61
C LEU A 167 11.35 10.44 1.71
N THR A 168 10.87 9.39 2.37
CA THR A 168 11.58 8.75 3.48
C THR A 168 11.02 7.35 3.75
N SER A 169 11.86 6.48 4.31
CA SER A 169 11.46 5.23 4.98
C SER A 169 11.73 5.28 6.49
N ASP A 170 12.25 6.39 7.01
CA ASP A 170 12.35 6.57 8.46
C ASP A 170 10.97 6.88 9.04
N PRO A 171 10.44 6.06 9.96
CA PRO A 171 9.04 6.21 10.29
C PRO A 171 8.76 7.31 11.32
N ASP A 172 9.78 7.86 11.99
CA ASP A 172 9.62 9.08 12.80
C ASP A 172 9.51 10.31 11.89
N ALA A 173 10.38 10.43 10.88
CA ALA A 173 10.26 11.46 9.85
C ALA A 173 8.91 11.41 9.10
N VAL A 174 8.33 10.21 8.94
CA VAL A 174 6.97 10.07 8.40
C VAL A 174 5.93 10.67 9.34
N LEU A 175 5.97 10.37 10.63
CA LEU A 175 4.99 10.90 11.58
C LEU A 175 5.11 12.42 11.74
N ASP A 176 6.33 12.94 11.84
CA ASP A 176 6.58 14.38 11.88
C ASP A 176 5.97 15.09 10.67
N PHE A 177 6.24 14.55 9.49
CA PHE A 177 5.75 15.13 8.25
C PHE A 177 4.23 15.05 8.14
N LEU A 178 3.63 13.95 8.60
CA LEU A 178 2.18 13.76 8.63
C LEU A 178 1.49 14.57 9.76
N GLY A 179 2.25 15.23 10.64
CA GLY A 179 1.71 15.96 11.78
C GLY A 179 1.04 15.05 12.82
N LEU A 180 1.57 13.84 12.98
CA LEU A 180 1.05 12.83 13.89
C LEU A 180 1.99 12.61 15.08
N ASP A 181 1.41 12.32 16.25
CA ASP A 181 2.18 12.06 17.48
C ASP A 181 3.05 10.80 17.37
N ARG A 182 4.34 10.92 17.74
CA ARG A 182 5.30 9.80 17.72
C ARG A 182 5.05 8.78 18.83
N CYS A 183 4.56 9.19 20.00
CA CYS A 183 4.44 8.31 21.16
C CYS A 183 3.45 7.16 20.90
N SER A 184 2.38 7.44 20.16
CA SER A 184 1.40 6.42 19.77
C SER A 184 1.96 5.31 18.87
N ARG A 185 3.07 5.53 18.16
CA ARG A 185 3.69 4.55 17.23
C ARG A 185 4.21 3.29 17.92
N TRP A 186 4.63 3.41 19.18
CA TRP A 186 5.38 2.35 19.88
C TRP A 186 4.52 1.58 20.89
N ARG A 187 3.23 1.87 20.95
CA ARG A 187 2.30 1.19 21.86
C ARG A 187 1.02 0.79 21.13
N VAL A 188 0.42 -0.31 21.56
CA VAL A 188 -0.94 -0.64 21.12
C VAL A 188 -1.90 0.41 21.69
N PHE A 189 -2.83 0.90 20.86
CA PHE A 189 -3.90 1.78 21.32
C PHE A 189 -4.75 1.10 22.41
N ASN A 190 -5.26 1.86 23.36
CA ASN A 190 -6.10 1.31 24.43
C ASN A 190 -7.48 0.90 23.91
N SER A 191 -7.97 1.59 22.87
CA SER A 191 -9.25 1.29 22.24
C SER A 191 -9.24 1.53 20.73
N VAL A 192 -10.22 0.96 20.05
CA VAL A 192 -10.46 1.24 18.62
C VAL A 192 -10.78 2.73 18.40
N ASP A 193 -11.52 3.36 19.32
CA ASP A 193 -11.85 4.78 19.24
C ASP A 193 -10.61 5.68 19.42
N GLU A 194 -9.65 5.32 20.29
CA GLU A 194 -8.37 6.06 20.41
C GLU A 194 -7.58 6.00 19.10
N MET A 195 -7.52 4.83 18.45
CA MET A 195 -6.87 4.68 17.15
C MET A 195 -7.56 5.52 16.06
N PHE A 196 -8.90 5.59 16.08
CA PHE A 196 -9.66 6.39 15.14
C PHE A 196 -9.48 7.89 15.36
N LEU A 197 -9.47 8.34 16.62
CA LEU A 197 -9.14 9.72 16.99
C LEU A 197 -7.73 10.10 16.54
N TYR A 198 -6.75 9.22 16.73
CA TYR A 198 -5.39 9.43 16.25
C TYR A 198 -5.33 9.55 14.72
N ALA A 199 -6.06 8.71 13.98
CA ALA A 199 -6.11 8.84 12.52
C ALA A 199 -6.77 10.16 12.07
N ALA A 200 -7.78 10.62 12.81
CA ALA A 200 -8.51 11.85 12.52
C ALA A 200 -7.79 13.14 13.00
N SER A 201 -6.81 13.03 13.90
CA SER A 201 -5.98 14.16 14.32
C SER A 201 -4.96 14.58 13.27
N ALA A 202 -4.76 13.78 12.22
CA ALA A 202 -3.93 14.16 11.08
C ALA A 202 -4.45 15.47 10.47
N PRO A 203 -3.60 16.50 10.25
CA PRO A 203 -4.05 17.78 9.71
C PRO A 203 -4.65 17.72 8.29
N PHE A 204 -4.40 16.63 7.54
CA PHE A 204 -4.97 16.36 6.23
C PHE A 204 -6.20 15.44 6.28
N PHE A 205 -6.69 15.08 7.46
CA PHE A 205 -7.89 14.27 7.60
C PHE A 205 -9.09 15.03 7.01
N ARG A 206 -9.81 14.38 6.09
CA ARG A 206 -11.04 14.91 5.51
C ARG A 206 -12.10 13.82 5.50
N ARG A 207 -13.31 14.17 5.95
CA ARG A 207 -14.45 13.25 6.02
C ARG A 207 -14.89 12.80 4.63
N GLU A 208 -14.74 13.69 3.64
CA GLU A 208 -15.07 13.49 2.23
C GLU A 208 -14.29 12.31 1.62
N ALA A 209 -13.13 11.95 2.17
CA ALA A 209 -12.36 10.78 1.75
C ALA A 209 -13.09 9.45 2.03
N TYR A 210 -14.05 9.46 2.95
CA TYR A 210 -14.79 8.30 3.44
C TYR A 210 -16.27 8.32 3.03
N VAL A 211 -16.67 9.30 2.22
CA VAL A 211 -17.99 9.32 1.57
C VAL A 211 -18.02 8.24 0.49
N ARG A 212 -19.02 7.35 0.54
CA ARG A 212 -19.07 6.11 -0.26
C ARG A 212 -19.03 6.39 -1.77
N GLU A 213 -19.65 7.48 -2.21
CA GLU A 213 -19.67 7.95 -3.61
C GLU A 213 -18.28 8.37 -4.12
N ARG A 214 -17.42 8.86 -3.22
CA ARG A 214 -16.04 9.32 -3.54
C ARG A 214 -14.98 8.22 -3.39
N MET A 215 -15.34 7.09 -2.79
CA MET A 215 -14.43 5.97 -2.59
C MET A 215 -14.01 5.30 -3.90
N ARG A 216 -12.75 4.85 -3.98
CA ARG A 216 -12.33 3.99 -5.10
C ARG A 216 -12.81 2.55 -4.87
N ALA A 217 -12.81 1.75 -5.94
CA ALA A 217 -13.15 0.33 -5.87
C ALA A 217 -12.35 -0.45 -4.80
N LYS A 218 -11.06 -0.13 -4.62
CA LYS A 218 -10.22 -0.72 -3.57
C LYS A 218 -10.69 -0.33 -2.17
N ASP A 219 -11.14 0.90 -1.97
CA ASP A 219 -11.64 1.37 -0.67
C ASP A 219 -12.98 0.69 -0.36
N ARG A 220 -13.90 0.58 -1.33
CA ARG A 220 -15.14 -0.20 -1.19
C ARG A 220 -14.90 -1.67 -0.85
N LYS A 221 -13.90 -2.30 -1.50
CA LYS A 221 -13.50 -3.68 -1.17
C LYS A 221 -13.01 -3.80 0.29
N ARG A 222 -12.30 -2.79 0.80
CA ARG A 222 -11.88 -2.77 2.21
C ARG A 222 -13.08 -2.69 3.14
N VAL A 223 -14.05 -1.81 2.87
CA VAL A 223 -15.30 -1.74 3.65
C VAL A 223 -15.98 -3.11 3.73
N ALA A 224 -16.07 -3.83 2.61
CA ALA A 224 -16.70 -5.15 2.59
C ALA A 224 -15.92 -6.24 3.37
N GLN A 225 -14.59 -6.16 3.43
CA GLN A 225 -13.74 -7.27 3.88
C GLN A 225 -13.04 -7.03 5.22
N ARG A 226 -12.95 -5.77 5.66
CA ARG A 226 -12.12 -5.35 6.79
C ARG A 226 -12.96 -4.62 7.82
N GLU A 227 -13.12 -5.27 8.96
CA GLU A 227 -14.02 -4.83 10.03
C GLU A 227 -13.64 -3.47 10.60
N LEU A 228 -12.37 -3.22 10.91
CA LEU A 228 -11.94 -1.93 11.47
C LEU A 228 -12.12 -0.79 10.47
N TYR A 229 -11.71 -0.99 9.21
CA TYR A 229 -11.95 0.00 8.16
C TYR A 229 -13.45 0.27 7.94
N ARG A 230 -14.29 -0.77 8.00
CA ARG A 230 -15.76 -0.65 7.90
C ARG A 230 -16.34 0.14 9.06
N ARG A 231 -15.99 -0.20 10.31
CA ARG A 231 -16.42 0.53 11.52
C ARG A 231 -16.02 2.00 11.44
N PHE A 232 -14.81 2.30 10.97
CA PHE A 232 -14.37 3.68 10.78
C PHE A 232 -15.29 4.45 9.83
N VAL A 233 -15.55 3.88 8.65
CA VAL A 233 -16.30 4.51 7.56
C VAL A 233 -17.80 4.60 7.84
N GLU A 234 -18.42 3.52 8.28
CA GLU A 234 -19.88 3.37 8.34
C GLU A 234 -20.45 3.77 9.69
N GLU A 235 -19.63 3.80 10.74
CA GLU A 235 -20.09 4.09 12.10
C GLU A 235 -19.39 5.30 12.71
N TRP A 236 -18.05 5.37 12.68
CA TRP A 236 -17.31 6.40 13.42
C TRP A 236 -17.33 7.76 12.72
N VAL A 237 -16.96 7.83 11.44
CA VAL A 237 -16.97 9.09 10.65
C VAL A 237 -18.36 9.75 10.63
N PRO A 238 -19.48 9.02 10.42
CA PRO A 238 -20.82 9.61 10.45
C PRO A 238 -21.24 10.16 11.82
N ARG A 239 -20.72 9.60 12.92
CA ARG A 239 -21.05 10.03 14.29
C ARG A 239 -20.31 11.29 14.75
N MET A 240 -19.30 11.75 14.02
CA MET A 240 -18.54 12.93 14.41
C MET A 240 -19.42 14.19 14.34
N THR A 241 -19.95 14.67 15.47
CA THR A 241 -20.63 15.97 15.60
C THR A 241 -19.60 17.08 15.81
N GLY A 242 -19.86 18.31 15.33
CA GLY A 242 -19.11 19.50 15.76
C GLY A 242 -17.61 19.59 15.43
N GLY A 243 -17.09 18.80 14.47
CA GLY A 243 -15.72 18.91 13.94
C GLY A 243 -15.69 18.87 12.41
N GLY A 244 -16.81 19.30 11.82
CA GLY A 244 -17.10 19.35 10.39
C GLY A 244 -17.70 20.70 9.99
N GLU A 245 -17.66 21.70 10.87
CA GLU A 245 -17.26 23.02 10.35
C GLU A 245 -15.87 22.78 9.79
N GLU A 246 -15.71 23.10 8.50
CA GLU A 246 -14.45 23.17 7.77
C GLU A 246 -13.28 22.95 8.73
N THR A 247 -12.68 21.75 8.74
CA THR A 247 -11.27 21.71 9.16
C THR A 247 -10.67 22.74 8.25
N VAL A 248 -10.40 23.93 8.81
CA VAL A 248 -9.97 25.11 8.07
C VAL A 248 -9.03 24.56 7.04
N GLU A 249 -9.24 24.87 5.77
CA GLU A 249 -8.22 24.60 4.78
C GLU A 249 -6.96 25.30 5.29
N ALA A 250 -6.21 24.65 6.17
CA ALA A 250 -4.95 25.10 6.65
C ALA A 250 -4.19 25.11 5.35
N GLU A 251 -3.99 26.28 4.76
CA GLU A 251 -3.74 26.42 3.33
C GLU A 251 -2.56 25.55 2.88
N GLY A 252 -1.64 25.26 3.81
CA GLY A 252 -0.52 24.32 3.65
C GLY A 252 -0.84 22.83 3.52
N TRP A 253 -2.10 22.39 3.71
CA TRP A 253 -2.56 21.00 3.53
C TRP A 253 -3.45 20.82 2.29
N LYS A 254 -3.39 21.78 1.37
CA LYS A 254 -3.74 21.57 -0.05
C LYS A 254 -2.61 20.79 -0.74
N ARG A 255 -2.92 20.16 -1.88
CA ARG A 255 -1.96 19.32 -2.60
C ARG A 255 -0.69 20.08 -2.97
N GLU A 256 -0.81 21.33 -3.40
CA GLU A 256 0.29 22.22 -3.76
C GLU A 256 1.14 22.56 -2.53
N GLY A 257 0.49 22.86 -1.40
CA GLY A 257 1.17 23.13 -0.13
C GLY A 257 1.96 21.93 0.40
N VAL A 258 1.37 20.74 0.36
CA VAL A 258 2.04 19.48 0.74
C VAL A 258 3.17 19.14 -0.21
N LEU A 259 3.01 19.39 -1.51
CA LEU A 259 4.07 19.25 -2.50
C LEU A 259 5.27 20.13 -2.13
N GLY A 260 5.06 21.45 -1.96
CA GLY A 260 6.13 22.38 -1.58
C GLY A 260 6.83 21.96 -0.29
N ARG A 261 6.05 21.69 0.76
CA ARG A 261 6.58 21.25 2.06
C ARG A 261 7.38 19.96 1.97
N ALA A 262 6.90 18.96 1.21
CA ALA A 262 7.62 17.71 1.02
C ALA A 262 8.97 17.91 0.33
N LEU A 263 9.01 18.79 -0.69
CA LEU A 263 10.26 19.09 -1.40
C LEU A 263 11.27 19.80 -0.50
N ASP A 264 10.80 20.67 0.40
CA ASP A 264 11.66 21.42 1.31
C ASP A 264 12.16 20.55 2.47
N VAL A 265 11.25 19.87 3.19
CA VAL A 265 11.59 19.04 4.36
C VAL A 265 12.55 17.90 4.00
N PHE A 266 12.37 17.28 2.83
CA PHE A 266 13.18 16.13 2.42
C PHE A 266 14.26 16.47 1.39
N GLY A 267 14.44 17.75 1.04
CA GLY A 267 15.46 18.19 0.08
C GLY A 267 15.28 17.59 -1.33
N LYS A 268 14.04 17.39 -1.77
CA LYS A 268 13.70 16.67 -3.01
C LYS A 268 13.44 17.55 -4.24
N ARG A 269 13.63 18.86 -4.11
CA ARG A 269 13.34 19.84 -5.18
C ARG A 269 14.06 19.54 -6.50
N GLY A 270 15.37 19.28 -6.47
CA GLY A 270 16.14 18.95 -7.67
C GLY A 270 15.71 17.63 -8.33
N GLU A 271 15.42 16.59 -7.54
CA GLU A 271 14.92 15.31 -8.07
C GLU A 271 13.54 15.47 -8.73
N TYR A 272 12.66 16.26 -8.10
CA TYR A 272 11.35 16.59 -8.63
C TYR A 272 11.44 17.34 -9.97
N GLU A 273 12.23 18.41 -10.03
CA GLU A 273 12.38 19.25 -11.23
C GLU A 273 12.98 18.45 -12.38
N LYS A 274 14.02 17.65 -12.11
CA LYS A 274 14.62 16.75 -13.11
C LYS A 274 13.59 15.79 -13.67
N ARG A 275 12.87 15.06 -12.80
CA ARG A 275 11.88 14.06 -13.24
C ARG A 275 10.73 14.69 -14.02
N LEU A 276 10.27 15.86 -13.61
CA LEU A 276 9.22 16.60 -14.31
C LEU A 276 9.71 17.11 -15.67
N GLY A 277 10.95 17.58 -15.75
CA GLY A 277 11.59 18.03 -16.98
C GLY A 277 11.74 16.90 -18.00
N GLU A 278 12.25 15.75 -17.57
CA GLU A 278 12.38 14.54 -18.39
C GLU A 278 11.02 14.07 -18.92
N TRP A 279 10.01 13.98 -18.05
CA TRP A 279 8.64 13.62 -18.43
C TRP A 279 8.05 14.59 -19.47
N ARG A 280 8.18 15.90 -19.25
CA ARG A 280 7.69 16.92 -20.19
C ARG A 280 8.42 16.85 -21.54
N ALA A 281 9.72 16.57 -21.54
CA ALA A 281 10.50 16.40 -22.78
C ALA A 281 10.02 15.18 -23.58
N GLU A 282 9.87 14.02 -22.91
CA GLU A 282 9.35 12.80 -23.53
C GLU A 282 7.95 13.01 -24.11
N ARG A 283 7.06 13.71 -23.36
CA ARG A 283 5.71 14.03 -23.82
C ARG A 283 5.68 14.94 -25.04
N ARG A 284 6.56 15.95 -25.11
CA ARG A 284 6.72 16.79 -26.30
C ARG A 284 7.14 15.95 -27.49
N GLU A 285 8.12 15.06 -27.31
CA GLU A 285 8.60 14.20 -28.40
C GLU A 285 7.51 13.23 -28.91
N LEU A 286 6.75 12.61 -28.00
CA LEU A 286 5.62 11.75 -28.34
C LEU A 286 4.50 12.52 -29.06
N GLY A 287 4.20 13.74 -28.62
CA GLY A 287 3.26 14.63 -29.29
C GLY A 287 3.69 14.97 -30.71
N VAL A 288 4.96 15.33 -30.90
CA VAL A 288 5.56 15.60 -32.22
C VAL A 288 5.51 14.36 -33.11
N LYS A 289 5.84 13.18 -32.59
CA LYS A 289 5.74 11.90 -33.33
C LYS A 289 4.31 11.61 -33.76
N ARG A 290 3.33 11.83 -32.87
CA ARG A 290 1.91 11.65 -33.18
C ARG A 290 1.45 12.60 -34.28
N HIS A 291 1.78 13.89 -34.17
CA HIS A 291 1.42 14.90 -35.18
C HIS A 291 2.06 14.59 -36.53
N ARG A 292 3.33 14.16 -36.56
CA ARG A 292 4.01 13.72 -37.79
C ARG A 292 3.35 12.51 -38.43
N ASN A 293 2.87 11.56 -37.62
CA ASN A 293 2.15 10.38 -38.11
C ASN A 293 0.75 10.72 -38.63
N GLU A 294 0.03 11.63 -37.98
CA GLU A 294 -1.26 12.15 -38.44
C GLU A 294 -1.11 12.93 -39.76
N ALA A 295 -0.10 13.80 -39.88
CA ALA A 295 0.21 14.50 -41.13
C ALA A 295 0.55 13.54 -42.27
N ARG A 296 1.36 12.49 -42.01
CA ARG A 296 1.64 11.44 -43.02
C ARG A 296 0.39 10.70 -43.48
N ARG A 297 -0.53 10.39 -42.57
CA ARG A 297 -1.80 9.73 -42.89
C ARG A 297 -2.71 10.64 -43.73
N ALA A 298 -2.83 11.92 -43.35
CA ALA A 298 -3.61 12.89 -44.10
C ALA A 298 -3.07 13.08 -45.53
N ASN A 299 -1.73 13.15 -45.68
CA ASN A 299 -1.09 13.30 -46.98
C ASN A 299 -1.32 12.07 -47.88
N ALA A 300 -1.24 10.86 -47.31
CA ALA A 300 -1.53 9.62 -48.04
C ALA A 300 -2.99 9.54 -48.50
N VAL A 301 -3.94 10.01 -47.70
CA VAL A 301 -5.37 10.08 -48.09
C VAL A 301 -5.57 11.08 -49.23
N ALA A 302 -4.96 12.26 -49.14
CA ALA A 302 -5.03 13.28 -50.19
C ALA A 302 -4.45 12.81 -51.53
N GLU A 303 -3.33 12.06 -51.51
CA GLU A 303 -2.74 11.47 -52.72
C GLU A 303 -3.67 10.45 -53.39
N VAL A 304 -4.36 9.61 -52.61
CA VAL A 304 -5.34 8.63 -53.13
C VAL A 304 -6.56 9.35 -53.71
N GLU A 305 -7.10 10.35 -53.03
CA GLU A 305 -8.25 11.12 -53.51
C GLU A 305 -7.94 11.87 -54.81
N TYR A 306 -6.72 12.42 -54.94
CA TYR A 306 -6.26 13.08 -56.16
C TYR A 306 -6.14 12.10 -57.33
N ALA A 307 -5.56 10.92 -57.10
CA ALA A 307 -5.46 9.87 -58.11
C ALA A 307 -6.85 9.40 -58.59
N ASP A 308 -7.80 9.22 -57.67
CA ASP A 308 -9.18 8.83 -58.00
C ASP A 308 -9.92 9.93 -58.78
N ALA A 309 -9.70 11.21 -58.43
CA ALA A 309 -10.25 12.34 -59.18
C ALA A 309 -9.71 12.40 -60.61
N TRP A 310 -8.39 12.22 -60.78
CA TRP A 310 -7.74 12.18 -62.08
C TRP A 310 -8.24 11.00 -62.94
N ILE A 311 -8.37 9.81 -62.36
CA ILE A 311 -8.94 8.63 -63.04
C ILE A 311 -10.40 8.89 -63.48
N ARG A 312 -11.22 9.53 -62.63
CA ARG A 312 -12.60 9.89 -62.99
C ARG A 312 -12.65 10.89 -64.14
N GLN A 313 -11.75 11.87 -64.16
CA GLN A 313 -11.66 12.84 -65.24
C GLN A 313 -11.24 12.18 -66.56
N LEU A 314 -10.21 11.32 -66.55
CA LEU A 314 -9.81 10.55 -67.73
C LEU A 314 -10.92 9.65 -68.28
N ARG A 315 -11.78 9.10 -67.42
CA ARG A 315 -12.95 8.31 -67.84
C ARG A 315 -14.04 9.16 -68.48
N ARG A 316 -14.20 10.42 -68.06
CA ARG A 316 -15.16 11.37 -68.66
C ARG A 316 -14.68 11.90 -70.01
N GLU A 317 -13.38 12.11 -70.18
CA GLU A 317 -12.79 12.60 -71.45
C GLU A 317 -12.73 11.52 -72.54
N LYS A 318 -12.94 10.23 -72.19
CA LYS A 318 -12.98 9.10 -73.12
C LYS A 318 -14.41 8.63 -73.48
N SER A 319 -15.45 9.28 -72.94
CA SER A 319 -16.86 9.06 -73.27
C SER A 319 -17.38 10.19 -74.14
#